data_AF-A0A954VDM7-F1
#
_entry.id   AF-A0A954VDM7-F1
#
_cell.length_a   1.000
_cell.length_b   1.000
_cell.length_c   1.000
_cell.angle_alpha   90.00
_cell.angle_beta   90.00
_cell.angle_gamma   90.00
#
_symmetry.space_group_name_H-M   'P 1'
#
loop_
_entity.id
_entity.type
_entity.pdbx_description
1 polymer ?
#
loop_
_entity_poly.entity_id
_entity_poly.type
_entity_poly.pdbx_seq_one_letter_code
_entity_poly.pdbx_strand_id
1 'polypeptide(L)'
;MPRPARRLPVPTREGERVVCLNATTGDLIWEAVNNVYLSDAPAERVGWSSVVADPETGRIYGLGLGCYFQCLDATTGQRLWPHSMSEEYGMLSTYGGRTNFPVVVDKLVIVSGVTTGWGDSAIPAHRFFAFDKSTGEPVWIEIACSRLNRGLRAIRR
;
A
#
# COMPACT_ATOMS: atom_id res chain seq x y z
N MET A 1 14.37 24.86 12.66
CA MET A 1 14.53 25.94 11.66
C MET A 1 13.49 25.75 10.56
N PRO A 2 12.53 26.67 10.36
CA PRO A 2 11.65 26.61 9.19
C PRO A 2 12.47 26.92 7.93
N ARG A 3 12.32 26.13 6.87
CA ARG A 3 12.98 26.39 5.58
C ARG A 3 12.41 27.68 4.96
N PRO A 4 13.25 28.58 4.40
CA PRO A 4 12.75 29.77 3.71
C PRO A 4 11.93 29.36 2.49
N ALA A 5 10.82 30.06 2.24
CA ALA A 5 9.99 29.90 1.06
C ALA A 5 10.84 30.19 -0.19
N ARG A 6 11.07 29.19 -1.05
CA ARG A 6 11.83 29.37 -2.30
C ARG A 6 10.96 30.05 -3.35
N ARG A 7 11.53 31.06 -4.03
CA ARG A 7 10.89 31.89 -5.08
C ARG A 7 10.75 31.19 -6.43
N LEU A 8 11.44 30.07 -6.68
CA LEU A 8 11.38 29.32 -7.93
C LEU A 8 11.35 27.81 -7.64
N PRO A 9 10.47 27.02 -8.30
CA PRO A 9 10.48 25.57 -8.18
C PRO A 9 11.76 25.03 -8.81
N VAL A 10 12.54 24.28 -8.04
CA VAL A 10 13.54 23.38 -8.65
C VAL A 10 12.73 22.31 -9.38
N PRO A 11 13.05 21.94 -10.64
CA PRO A 11 12.44 20.78 -11.28
C PRO A 11 12.91 19.55 -10.51
N THR A 12 12.20 19.25 -9.43
CA THR A 12 12.40 18.05 -8.64
C THR A 12 11.44 17.03 -9.22
N ARG A 13 11.99 15.91 -9.70
CA ARG A 13 11.16 14.76 -10.05
C ARG A 13 10.73 14.14 -8.73
N GLU A 14 9.63 14.65 -8.20
CA GLU A 14 8.98 14.18 -7.00
C GLU A 14 8.27 12.86 -7.26
N GLY A 15 8.35 11.94 -6.30
CA GLY A 15 7.77 10.61 -6.40
C GLY A 15 8.04 9.83 -5.13
N GLU A 16 7.15 8.91 -4.82
CA GLU A 16 7.36 7.94 -3.76
C GLU A 16 8.41 6.93 -4.21
N ARG A 17 9.33 6.57 -3.32
CA ARG A 17 10.43 5.66 -3.65
C ARG A 17 10.58 4.62 -2.56
N VAL A 18 10.73 3.38 -2.99
CA VAL A 18 11.30 2.33 -2.14
C VAL A 18 12.78 2.26 -2.50
N VAL A 19 13.64 2.40 -1.50
CA VAL A 19 15.10 2.41 -1.68
C VAL A 19 15.72 1.26 -0.92
N CYS A 20 16.74 0.64 -1.52
CA CYS A 20 17.60 -0.34 -0.87
C CYS A 20 19.01 0.24 -0.77
N LEU A 21 19.51 0.30 0.46
CA LEU A 21 20.81 0.87 0.78
C LEU A 21 21.69 -0.22 1.40
N ASN A 22 22.99 -0.14 1.14
CA ASN A 22 23.96 -0.92 1.87
C ASN A 22 23.97 -0.46 3.34
N ALA A 23 23.69 -1.37 4.27
CA ALA A 23 23.59 -1.04 5.69
C ALA A 23 24.91 -0.53 6.32
N THR A 24 26.06 -0.86 5.74
CA THR A 24 27.38 -0.44 6.24
C THR A 24 27.82 0.88 5.64
N THR A 25 27.67 1.05 4.33
CA THR A 25 28.19 2.23 3.61
C THR A 25 27.15 3.32 3.39
N GLY A 26 25.87 2.97 3.40
CA GLY A 26 24.76 3.84 3.00
C GLY A 26 24.60 3.99 1.48
N ASP A 27 25.39 3.26 0.69
CA ASP A 27 25.33 3.35 -0.77
C ASP A 27 24.00 2.83 -1.31
N LEU A 28 23.44 3.54 -2.29
CA LEU A 28 22.25 3.10 -3.00
C LEU A 28 22.55 1.86 -3.84
N ILE A 29 21.84 0.76 -3.55
CA ILE A 29 21.91 -0.47 -4.35
C ILE A 29 20.87 -0.39 -5.48
N TRP A 30 19.62 -0.08 -5.12
CA TRP A 30 18.54 0.13 -6.09
C TRP A 30 17.45 1.05 -5.53
N GLU A 31 16.69 1.68 -6.42
CA GLU A 31 15.46 2.41 -6.09
C GLU A 31 14.32 2.00 -7.03
N ALA A 32 13.11 1.89 -6.47
CA ALA A 32 11.88 1.69 -7.21
C ALA A 32 11.00 2.94 -7.04
N VAL A 33 10.87 3.72 -8.12
CA VAL A 33 10.12 4.99 -8.12
C VAL A 33 8.66 4.76 -8.51
N ASN A 34 7.77 5.37 -7.76
CA ASN A 34 6.32 5.38 -7.96
C ASN A 34 5.85 6.83 -8.06
N ASN A 35 5.09 7.09 -9.12
CA ASN A 35 4.38 8.36 -9.23
C ASN A 35 3.12 8.27 -8.37
N VAL A 36 2.87 9.31 -7.57
CA VAL A 36 1.65 9.41 -6.76
C VAL A 36 0.64 10.22 -7.57
N TYR A 37 -0.48 9.60 -7.88
CA TYR A 37 -1.59 10.23 -8.60
C TYR A 37 -2.82 10.30 -7.70
N LEU A 38 -3.69 11.27 -7.96
CA LEU A 38 -5.04 11.34 -7.37
C LEU A 38 -5.06 11.26 -5.82
N SER A 39 -4.03 11.78 -5.17
CA SER A 39 -3.92 11.84 -3.72
C SER A 39 -3.98 13.28 -3.23
N ASP A 40 -4.70 13.52 -2.14
CA ASP A 40 -4.75 14.79 -1.42
C ASP A 40 -3.70 14.85 -0.29
N ALA A 41 -2.93 13.78 -0.08
CA ALA A 41 -1.95 13.72 0.97
C ALA A 41 -0.72 14.59 0.62
N PRO A 42 -0.22 15.40 1.58
CA PRO A 42 1.01 16.18 1.38
C PRO A 42 2.21 15.31 1.02
N ALA A 43 3.07 15.79 0.12
CA ALA A 43 4.26 15.08 -0.35
C ALA A 43 5.21 14.68 0.79
N GLU A 44 5.28 15.47 1.87
CA GLU A 44 6.11 15.18 3.03
C GLU A 44 5.68 13.93 3.80
N ARG A 45 4.44 13.46 3.59
CA ARG A 45 3.89 12.26 4.25
C ARG A 45 4.16 10.98 3.49
N VAL A 46 4.79 11.04 2.32
CA VAL A 46 5.18 9.87 1.55
C VAL A 46 6.08 8.93 2.37
N GLY A 47 6.92 9.46 3.26
CA GLY A 47 7.77 8.66 4.15
C GLY A 47 7.04 7.94 5.31
N TRP A 48 5.71 8.06 5.42
CA TRP A 48 4.92 7.30 6.39
C TRP A 48 4.57 5.90 5.91
N SER A 49 4.79 5.61 4.63
CA SER A 49 4.67 4.25 4.12
C SER A 49 5.75 3.36 4.70
N SER A 50 5.41 2.07 4.79
CA SER A 50 6.32 1.06 5.29
C SER A 50 6.34 -0.14 4.37
N VAL A 51 7.47 -0.83 4.41
CA VAL A 51 7.75 -2.04 3.64
C VAL A 51 8.00 -3.19 4.60
N VAL A 52 7.66 -4.39 4.16
CA VAL A 52 8.00 -5.64 4.83
C VAL A 52 8.77 -6.52 3.86
N ALA A 53 9.84 -7.15 4.35
CA ALA A 53 10.61 -8.11 3.58
C ALA A 53 10.27 -9.53 4.06
N ASP A 54 10.09 -10.44 3.12
CA ASP A 54 10.03 -11.88 3.38
C ASP A 54 11.39 -12.51 3.06
N PRO A 55 12.18 -12.88 4.08
CA PRO A 55 13.51 -13.44 3.88
C PRO A 55 13.49 -14.83 3.22
N GLU A 56 12.38 -15.57 3.31
CA GLU A 56 12.28 -16.90 2.70
C GLU A 56 12.14 -16.82 1.19
N THR A 57 11.37 -15.84 0.70
CA THR A 57 11.08 -15.69 -0.74
C THR A 57 11.94 -14.63 -1.42
N GLY A 58 12.66 -13.80 -0.65
CA GLY A 58 13.45 -12.69 -1.20
C GLY A 58 12.58 -11.58 -1.79
N ARG A 59 11.37 -11.37 -1.23
CA ARG A 59 10.40 -10.40 -1.72
C ARG A 59 10.18 -9.27 -0.73
N ILE A 60 9.91 -8.09 -1.25
CA ILE A 60 9.58 -6.89 -0.47
C ILE A 60 8.18 -6.42 -0.87
N TYR A 61 7.33 -6.21 0.12
CA TYR A 61 5.96 -5.74 -0.08
C TYR A 61 5.82 -4.35 0.52
N GLY A 62 5.11 -3.46 -0.17
CA GLY A 62 4.88 -2.09 0.30
C GLY A 62 3.55 -1.55 -0.18
N LEU A 63 2.79 -0.94 0.73
CA LEU A 63 1.64 -0.13 0.40
C LEU A 63 2.03 1.34 0.47
N GLY A 64 2.21 1.93 -0.71
CA GLY A 64 2.58 3.32 -0.87
C GLY A 64 1.42 4.29 -0.59
N LEU A 65 1.77 5.55 -0.35
CA LEU A 65 0.81 6.62 -0.03
C LEU A 65 -0.25 6.81 -1.12
N GLY A 66 0.10 6.58 -2.38
CA GLY A 66 -0.82 6.62 -3.52
C GLY A 66 -1.77 5.42 -3.63
N CYS A 67 -1.99 4.67 -2.54
CA CYS A 67 -2.70 3.38 -2.55
C CYS A 67 -2.09 2.36 -3.53
N TYR A 68 -0.79 2.49 -3.81
CA TYR A 68 -0.09 1.60 -4.72
C TYR A 68 0.54 0.47 -3.93
N PHE A 69 -0.06 -0.71 -4.02
CA PHE A 69 0.45 -1.91 -3.38
C PHE A 69 1.34 -2.66 -4.37
N GLN A 70 2.54 -3.04 -3.94
CA GLN A 70 3.51 -3.67 -4.85
C GLN A 70 4.33 -4.73 -4.16
N CYS A 71 4.76 -5.70 -4.95
CA CYS A 71 5.82 -6.65 -4.62
C CYS A 71 7.06 -6.35 -5.47
N LEU A 72 8.20 -6.25 -4.81
CA LEU A 72 9.51 -6.04 -5.40
C LEU A 72 10.40 -7.24 -5.11
N ASP A 73 11.31 -7.55 -6.02
CA ASP A 73 12.44 -8.44 -5.77
C ASP A 73 13.46 -7.73 -4.87
N ALA A 74 13.88 -8.38 -3.78
CA ALA A 74 14.74 -7.75 -2.77
C ALA A 74 16.15 -7.43 -3.28
N THR A 75 16.63 -8.15 -4.29
CA THR A 75 18.01 -8.02 -4.80
C THR A 75 18.10 -6.98 -5.91
N THR A 76 17.11 -6.96 -6.79
CA THR A 76 17.12 -6.13 -8.00
C THR A 76 16.23 -4.90 -7.90
N GLY A 77 15.27 -4.87 -6.97
CA GLY A 77 14.23 -3.85 -6.90
C GLY A 77 13.19 -3.96 -8.03
N GLN A 78 13.23 -5.02 -8.84
CA GLN A 78 12.27 -5.21 -9.93
C GLN A 78 10.88 -5.45 -9.36
N ARG A 79 9.87 -4.78 -9.94
CA ARG A 79 8.47 -5.02 -9.59
C ARG A 79 8.00 -6.36 -10.16
N LEU A 80 7.62 -7.27 -9.27
CA LEU A 80 7.09 -8.58 -9.62
C LEU A 80 5.60 -8.49 -9.94
N TRP A 81 4.84 -7.78 -9.10
CA TRP A 81 3.44 -7.47 -9.35
C TRP A 81 3.02 -6.15 -8.69
N PRO A 82 2.11 -5.39 -9.32
CA PRO A 82 1.46 -4.22 -8.75
C PRO A 82 -0.05 -4.39 -8.53
N HIS A 83 -0.59 -3.62 -7.59
CA HIS A 83 -2.02 -3.34 -7.45
C HIS A 83 -2.27 -1.85 -7.22
N SER A 84 -3.20 -1.31 -8.01
CA SER A 84 -3.73 0.04 -7.82
C SER A 84 -4.94 -0.07 -6.88
N MET A 85 -4.70 -0.01 -5.57
CA MET A 85 -5.77 -0.31 -4.59
C MET A 85 -6.91 0.70 -4.65
N SER A 86 -6.63 1.92 -5.09
CA SER A 86 -7.64 2.96 -5.33
C SER A 86 -8.56 2.60 -6.51
N GLU A 87 -8.01 2.07 -7.60
CA GLU A 87 -8.79 1.72 -8.79
C GLU A 87 -9.47 0.35 -8.66
N GLU A 88 -8.76 -0.65 -8.14
CA GLU A 88 -9.24 -2.03 -8.04
C GLU A 88 -10.23 -2.22 -6.88
N TYR A 89 -10.00 -1.55 -5.76
CA TYR A 89 -10.74 -1.78 -4.51
C TYR A 89 -11.33 -0.52 -3.89
N GLY A 90 -11.23 0.63 -4.55
CA GLY A 90 -11.74 1.90 -4.05
C GLY A 90 -11.06 2.38 -2.76
N MET A 91 -9.78 2.03 -2.57
CA MET A 91 -9.01 2.48 -1.41
C MET A 91 -8.72 3.97 -1.45
N LEU A 92 -8.99 4.64 -0.34
CA LEU A 92 -8.86 6.08 -0.22
C LEU A 92 -7.48 6.44 0.35
N SER A 93 -6.66 7.13 -0.45
CA SER A 93 -5.48 7.82 0.08
C SER A 93 -6.00 9.04 0.83
N THR A 94 -6.32 8.87 2.10
CA THR A 94 -6.87 9.97 2.91
C THR A 94 -5.86 11.12 3.00
N TYR A 95 -6.32 12.36 3.22
CA TYR A 95 -5.44 13.51 3.51
C TYR A 95 -4.35 13.20 4.55
N GLY A 96 -4.70 12.36 5.52
CA GLY A 96 -3.78 11.88 6.56
C GLY A 96 -2.55 11.16 6.01
N GLY A 97 -2.58 10.58 4.81
CA GLY A 97 -1.44 9.87 4.21
C GLY A 97 -0.97 8.65 4.99
N ARG A 98 -1.80 8.15 5.93
CA ARG A 98 -1.46 7.00 6.77
C ARG A 98 -1.70 5.73 5.97
N THR A 99 -0.64 5.02 5.65
CA THR A 99 -0.72 3.66 5.13
C THR A 99 -0.38 2.67 6.24
N ASN A 100 -0.93 1.46 6.13
CA ASN A 100 -0.67 0.40 7.09
C ASN A 100 0.58 -0.39 6.69
N PHE A 101 1.22 -1.00 7.69
CA PHE A 101 2.33 -1.91 7.50
C PHE A 101 1.81 -3.21 6.89
N PRO A 102 2.30 -3.67 5.72
CA PRO A 102 1.93 -4.97 5.21
C PRO A 102 2.44 -6.06 6.15
N VAL A 103 1.63 -7.11 6.36
CA VAL A 103 1.98 -8.23 7.23
C VAL A 103 2.05 -9.49 6.37
N VAL A 104 3.21 -10.14 6.36
CA VAL A 104 3.39 -11.44 5.71
C VAL A 104 3.07 -12.53 6.73
N VAL A 105 2.15 -13.43 6.38
CA VAL A 105 1.83 -14.62 7.18
C VAL A 105 1.60 -15.80 6.25
N ASP A 106 2.35 -16.89 6.45
CA ASP A 106 2.34 -18.06 5.59
C ASP A 106 2.52 -17.69 4.10
N LYS A 107 1.49 -17.96 3.28
CA LYS A 107 1.44 -17.65 1.84
C LYS A 107 0.76 -16.32 1.55
N LEU A 108 0.36 -15.56 2.56
CA LEU A 108 -0.43 -14.34 2.41
C LEU A 108 0.40 -13.11 2.74
N VAL A 109 0.08 -12.02 2.05
CA VAL A 109 0.45 -10.66 2.46
C VAL A 109 -0.84 -9.88 2.70
N ILE A 110 -0.96 -9.33 3.90
CA ILE A 110 -2.17 -8.67 4.38
C ILE A 110 -1.91 -7.18 4.48
N VAL A 111 -2.79 -6.39 3.88
CA VAL A 111 -2.83 -4.94 4.01
C VAL A 111 -4.22 -4.51 4.44
N SER A 112 -4.33 -3.27 4.89
CA SER A 112 -5.63 -2.71 5.26
C SER A 112 -5.71 -1.24 4.93
N GLY A 113 -6.93 -0.76 4.78
CA GLY A 113 -7.20 0.63 4.47
C GLY A 113 -8.68 0.93 4.46
N VAL A 114 -9.02 2.21 4.41
CA VAL A 114 -10.40 2.65 4.21
C VAL A 114 -10.72 2.51 2.73
N THR A 115 -11.78 1.77 2.41
CA THR A 115 -12.23 1.62 1.03
C THR A 115 -13.71 1.94 0.89
N THR A 116 -14.11 2.26 -0.33
CA THR A 116 -15.50 2.43 -0.73
C THR A 116 -15.76 1.62 -2.00
N GLY A 117 -16.99 1.20 -2.23
CA GLY A 117 -17.34 0.38 -3.39
C GLY A 117 -18.83 0.37 -3.64
N TRP A 118 -19.36 -0.79 -4.02
CA TRP A 118 -20.78 -0.99 -4.32
C TRP A 118 -21.38 -2.08 -3.43
N GLY A 119 -22.72 -2.14 -3.37
CA GLY A 119 -23.45 -3.15 -2.60
C GLY A 119 -23.11 -3.10 -1.11
N ASP A 120 -22.78 -4.26 -0.51
CA ASP A 120 -22.36 -4.36 0.90
C ASP A 120 -21.08 -3.58 1.21
N SER A 121 -20.32 -3.19 0.19
CA SER A 121 -19.13 -2.34 0.31
C SER A 121 -19.37 -0.85 0.05
N ALA A 122 -20.63 -0.43 -0.17
CA ALA A 122 -20.97 0.97 -0.47
C ALA A 122 -20.69 1.93 0.68
N ILE A 123 -20.77 1.46 1.92
CA ILE A 123 -20.41 2.28 3.08
C ILE A 123 -18.88 2.30 3.20
N PRO A 124 -18.25 3.50 3.21
CA PRO A 124 -16.82 3.62 3.45
C PRO A 124 -16.46 3.03 4.81
N ALA A 125 -15.57 2.05 4.82
CA ALA A 125 -15.18 1.33 6.02
C ALA A 125 -13.73 0.83 5.91
N HIS A 126 -13.12 0.59 7.08
CA HIS A 126 -11.80 -0.04 7.13
C HIS A 126 -11.92 -1.54 6.82
N ARG A 127 -11.17 -1.98 5.80
CA ARG A 127 -11.16 -3.37 5.32
C ARG A 127 -9.75 -3.94 5.36
N PHE A 128 -9.68 -5.26 5.50
CA PHE A 128 -8.47 -6.05 5.37
C PHE A 128 -8.51 -6.79 4.05
N PHE A 129 -7.35 -6.83 3.39
CA PHE A 129 -7.14 -7.50 2.11
C PHE A 129 -6.01 -8.49 2.30
N ALA A 130 -6.23 -9.75 1.93
CA ALA A 130 -5.16 -10.73 1.85
C ALA A 130 -4.93 -11.11 0.39
N PHE A 131 -3.67 -11.04 0.00
CA PHE A 131 -3.21 -11.43 -1.33
C PHE A 131 -2.28 -12.64 -1.19
N ASP A 132 -2.28 -13.52 -2.19
CA ASP A 132 -1.24 -14.52 -2.31
C ASP A 132 0.10 -13.80 -2.50
N LYS A 133 1.06 -14.07 -1.62
CA LYS A 133 2.35 -13.36 -1.58
C LYS A 133 3.18 -13.59 -2.85
N SER A 134 2.87 -14.63 -3.62
CA SER A 134 3.60 -15.01 -4.82
C SER A 134 3.01 -14.48 -6.11
N THR A 135 1.69 -14.53 -6.26
CA THR A 135 1.01 -14.11 -7.48
C THR A 135 0.45 -12.70 -7.39
N GLY A 136 0.17 -12.20 -6.18
CA GLY A 136 -0.59 -10.98 -5.96
C GLY A 136 -2.09 -11.19 -6.10
N GLU A 137 -2.59 -12.41 -6.28
CA GLU A 137 -4.03 -12.61 -6.44
C GLU A 137 -4.79 -12.40 -5.12
N PRO A 138 -5.95 -11.72 -5.12
CA PRO A 138 -6.74 -11.52 -3.93
C PRO A 138 -7.33 -12.84 -3.46
N VAL A 139 -7.06 -13.21 -2.20
CA VAL A 139 -7.58 -14.44 -1.58
C VAL A 139 -8.87 -14.16 -0.84
N TRP A 140 -8.90 -13.08 -0.05
CA TRP A 140 -10.11 -12.63 0.63
C TRP A 140 -10.06 -11.13 0.97
N ILE A 141 -11.25 -10.56 1.15
CA ILE A 141 -11.46 -9.18 1.56
C ILE A 141 -12.51 -9.19 2.67
N GLU A 142 -12.18 -8.61 3.82
CA GLU A 142 -13.06 -8.65 4.99
C GLU A 142 -13.19 -7.28 5.67
N ILE A 143 -14.35 -7.04 6.30
CA ILE A 143 -14.65 -5.81 7.03
C ILE A 143 -14.43 -6.07 8.53
N ALA A 144 -13.72 -5.19 9.22
CA ALA A 144 -13.44 -5.33 10.66
C ALA A 144 -14.71 -5.42 11.54
N CYS A 145 -15.84 -4.87 11.07
CA CYS A 145 -17.13 -4.90 11.75
C CYS A 145 -18.21 -5.60 10.89
N SER A 146 -18.26 -6.93 10.94
CA SER A 146 -19.28 -7.73 10.23
C SER A 146 -20.60 -7.91 11.00
N ARG A 147 -20.80 -7.16 12.10
CA ARG A 147 -21.98 -7.34 12.99
C ARG A 147 -23.30 -6.77 12.46
N LEU A 148 -23.30 -5.98 11.39
CA LEU A 148 -24.53 -5.37 10.85
C LEU A 148 -25.32 -6.25 9.86
N ASN A 149 -24.78 -7.39 9.39
CA ASN A 149 -25.46 -8.22 8.37
C ASN A 149 -25.79 -9.67 8.79
N ARG A 150 -25.68 -10.02 10.09
CA ARG A 150 -26.13 -11.35 10.59
C ARG A 150 -27.66 -11.49 10.74
N GLY A 151 -28.45 -10.55 10.19
CA GLY A 151 -29.92 -10.59 10.19
C GLY A 151 -30.57 -11.22 8.96
N LEU A 152 -29.83 -11.48 7.87
CA LEU A 152 -30.44 -11.95 6.61
C LEU A 152 -29.93 -13.29 6.06
N ARG A 153 -29.10 -14.04 6.81
CA ARG A 153 -28.73 -15.42 6.47
C ARG A 153 -29.55 -16.45 7.28
N ALA A 154 -30.87 -16.38 7.12
CA ALA A 154 -31.77 -17.48 7.42
C ALA A 154 -32.66 -17.68 6.20
N ILE A 155 -32.15 -18.36 5.18
CA ILE A 155 -32.86 -19.23 4.23
C ILE A 155 -31.76 -19.90 3.40
N ARG A 156 -31.46 -21.16 3.72
CA ARG A 156 -31.27 -22.25 2.75
C ARG A 156 -31.39 -23.55 3.55
N ARG A 157 -32.46 -24.27 3.25
CA ARG A 157 -32.62 -25.69 3.55
C ARG A 157 -31.64 -26.49 2.70
#